data_AF-W2T8Q5-F1
#
_entry.id   AF-W2T8Q5-F1
#
_cell.length_a   1.000
_cell.length_b   1.000
_cell.length_c   1.000
_cell.angle_alpha   90.00
_cell.angle_beta   90.00
_cell.angle_gamma   90.00
#
_symmetry.space_group_name_H-M   'P 1'
#
loop_
_entity.id
_entity.type
_entity.pdbx_description
1 polymer ?
#
loop_
_entity_poly.entity_id
_entity_poly.type
_entity_poly.pdbx_seq_one_letter_code
_entity_poly.pdbx_strand_id
1 'polypeptide(L)'
;MSLQMRVFIILLSCISTTVACSCFPQSANDVFCRADWVSRVKISFFYNPHNDETGMYDVIYTVHHICIYKKPANVRKLSSFVFTPSSDGLCGLRMEVGREYLLSGMSLLGCSIRK
;
A
#
# COMPACT_ATOMS: atom_id res chain seq x y z
N MET A 1 -3.50 -46.26 15.33
CA MET A 1 -3.56 -45.01 14.53
C MET A 1 -2.24 -44.88 13.79
N SER A 2 -2.21 -45.18 12.50
CA SER A 2 -0.99 -45.37 11.70
C SER A 2 -0.11 -44.12 11.67
N LEU A 3 1.21 -44.29 11.67
CA LEU A 3 2.20 -43.20 11.66
C LEU A 3 1.95 -42.21 10.51
N GLN A 4 1.52 -42.72 9.35
CA GLN A 4 1.13 -41.92 8.19
C GLN A 4 -0.04 -40.96 8.47
N MET A 5 -1.01 -41.37 9.29
CA MET A 5 -2.17 -40.55 9.64
C MET A 5 -1.77 -39.38 10.55
N ARG A 6 -0.78 -39.57 11.43
CA ARG A 6 -0.25 -38.48 12.28
C ARG A 6 0.55 -37.45 11.49
N VAL A 7 1.36 -37.90 10.52
CA VAL A 7 2.14 -37.01 9.64
C VAL A 7 1.22 -36.12 8.79
N PHE A 8 0.13 -36.68 8.28
CA PHE A 8 -0.87 -35.92 7.52
C PHE A 8 -1.54 -34.83 8.37
N ILE A 9 -1.92 -35.15 9.62
CA ILE A 9 -2.55 -34.19 10.54
C ILE A 9 -1.59 -33.04 10.90
N ILE A 10 -0.29 -33.33 11.09
CA ILE A 10 0.73 -32.32 11.38
C ILE A 10 0.91 -31.38 10.17
N LEU A 11 0.99 -31.92 8.95
CA LEU A 11 1.13 -31.11 7.72
C LEU A 11 -0.08 -30.19 7.46
N LEU A 12 -1.31 -30.65 7.74
CA LEU A 12 -2.52 -29.83 7.60
C LEU A 12 -2.60 -28.66 8.59
N SER A 13 -2.00 -28.80 9.78
CA SER A 13 -2.05 -27.74 10.81
C SER A 13 -1.15 -26.53 10.48
N CYS A 14 -0.13 -26.69 9.63
CA CYS A 14 0.85 -25.65 9.31
C CYS A 14 0.39 -24.64 8.23
N ILE A 15 -0.82 -24.80 7.67
CA ILE A 15 -1.28 -23.99 6.51
C ILE A 15 -1.86 -22.62 6.94
N SER A 16 -2.16 -22.41 8.23
CA SER A 16 -3.11 -21.35 8.65
C SER A 16 -2.53 -20.02 9.15
N THR A 17 -1.28 -19.66 8.83
CA THR A 17 -0.76 -18.32 9.18
C THR A 17 -0.10 -17.65 7.99
N THR A 18 -0.88 -17.30 6.97
CA THR A 18 -0.46 -16.30 5.99
C THR A 18 -0.82 -14.91 6.54
N VAL A 19 0.18 -14.05 6.69
CA VAL A 19 -0.03 -12.62 6.92
C VAL A 19 -0.51 -12.00 5.61
N ALA A 20 -1.82 -11.98 5.41
CA ALA A 20 -2.46 -11.24 4.33
C ALA A 20 -2.92 -9.88 4.86
N CYS A 21 -2.65 -8.80 4.13
CA CYS A 21 -3.34 -7.53 4.37
C CYS A 21 -4.83 -7.73 4.08
N SER A 22 -5.69 -7.38 5.06
CA SER A 22 -7.15 -7.40 4.89
C SER A 22 -7.69 -5.98 4.99
N CYS A 23 -8.22 -5.49 3.88
CA CYS A 23 -8.85 -4.17 3.81
C CYS A 23 -10.37 -4.32 3.95
N PHE A 24 -10.99 -3.49 4.79
CA PHE A 24 -12.44 -3.36 4.82
C PHE A 24 -12.92 -2.61 3.57
N PRO A 25 -13.87 -3.14 2.77
CA PRO A 25 -14.36 -2.46 1.58
C PRO A 25 -15.08 -1.16 1.98
N GLN A 26 -14.73 -0.06 1.31
CA GLN A 26 -15.29 1.27 1.57
C GLN A 26 -15.84 1.86 0.27
N SER A 27 -16.87 2.70 0.36
CA SER A 27 -17.37 3.37 -0.84
C SER A 27 -16.34 4.36 -1.38
N ALA A 28 -16.35 4.60 -2.69
CA ALA A 28 -15.45 5.57 -3.31
C ALA A 28 -15.60 6.97 -2.70
N ASN A 29 -16.83 7.34 -2.31
CA ASN A 29 -17.10 8.60 -1.63
C ASN A 29 -16.41 8.66 -0.25
N ASP A 30 -16.51 7.61 0.56
CA ASP A 30 -15.90 7.60 1.89
C ASP A 30 -14.37 7.64 1.85
N VAL A 31 -13.78 6.96 0.86
CA VAL A 31 -12.32 6.99 0.64
C VAL A 31 -11.90 8.39 0.18
N PHE A 32 -12.62 8.99 -0.75
CA PHE A 32 -12.37 10.37 -1.20
C PHE A 32 -12.50 11.39 -0.06
N CYS A 33 -13.52 11.26 0.77
CA CYS A 33 -13.79 12.15 1.90
C CYS A 33 -12.67 12.09 2.95
N ARG A 34 -12.13 10.90 3.25
CA ARG A 34 -11.09 10.72 4.27
C ARG A 34 -9.66 10.97 3.79
N ALA A 35 -9.39 10.87 2.50
CA ALA A 35 -8.05 11.11 1.98
C ALA A 35 -7.64 12.58 2.12
N ASP A 36 -6.37 12.88 2.42
CA ASP A 36 -5.90 14.28 2.41
C ASP A 36 -5.75 14.80 0.99
N TRP A 37 -5.36 13.92 0.08
CA TRP A 37 -5.22 14.22 -1.33
C TRP A 37 -5.74 13.08 -2.20
N VAL A 38 -6.25 13.43 -3.38
CA VAL A 38 -6.70 12.48 -4.40
C VAL A 38 -6.22 12.99 -5.75
N SER A 39 -5.51 12.15 -6.50
CA SER A 39 -4.97 12.53 -7.80
C SER A 39 -4.84 11.32 -8.71
N ARG A 40 -5.14 11.55 -9.99
CA ARG A 40 -4.70 10.65 -11.06
C ARG A 40 -3.24 10.95 -11.38
N VAL A 41 -2.41 9.94 -11.26
CA VAL A 41 -0.96 10.06 -11.40
C VAL A 41 -0.41 9.08 -12.43
N LYS A 42 0.74 9.40 -13.02
CA LYS A 42 1.58 8.46 -13.77
C LYS A 42 2.84 8.15 -12.99
N ILE A 43 3.18 6.88 -12.83
CA ILE A 43 4.43 6.48 -12.18
C ILE A 43 5.58 6.72 -13.16
N SER A 44 6.57 7.52 -12.77
CA SER A 44 7.78 7.74 -13.58
C SER A 44 8.98 6.96 -13.11
N PHE A 45 9.10 6.70 -11.81
CA PHE A 45 10.25 5.99 -11.26
C PHE A 45 9.86 5.18 -10.02
N PHE A 46 10.61 4.12 -9.78
CA PHE A 46 10.50 3.27 -8.60
C PHE A 46 11.89 3.11 -7.97
N TYR A 47 11.95 3.26 -6.66
CA TYR A 47 13.16 3.10 -5.86
C TYR A 47 12.87 2.29 -4.61
N ASN A 48 13.63 1.23 -4.39
CA ASN A 48 13.67 0.50 -3.14
C ASN A 48 15.01 0.79 -2.43
N PRO A 49 15.04 1.71 -1.44
CA PRO A 49 16.29 2.09 -0.78
C PRO A 49 16.93 0.96 0.02
N HIS A 50 16.11 0.04 0.54
CA HIS A 50 16.57 -0.94 1.52
C HIS A 50 16.92 -2.27 0.89
N ASN A 51 16.44 -2.56 -0.32
CA ASN A 51 16.57 -3.88 -0.98
C ASN A 51 16.30 -5.03 0.01
N ASP A 52 15.46 -4.80 1.01
CA ASP A 52 15.30 -5.72 2.12
C ASP A 52 14.22 -6.71 1.73
N GLU A 53 14.58 -8.00 1.73
CA GLU A 53 13.62 -9.08 1.56
C GLU A 53 12.63 -9.14 2.74
N THR A 54 12.90 -8.40 3.83
CA THR A 54 12.07 -8.36 5.04
C THR A 54 10.77 -7.60 4.87
N GLY A 55 10.65 -6.72 3.89
CA GLY A 55 9.38 -6.04 3.65
C GLY A 55 9.06 -4.89 4.61
N MET A 56 10.02 -4.51 5.48
CA MET A 56 9.78 -3.69 6.67
C MET A 56 9.86 -2.18 6.39
N TYR A 57 10.56 -1.81 5.32
CA TYR A 57 10.75 -0.41 4.94
C TYR A 57 9.86 0.00 3.76
N ASP A 58 9.63 1.29 3.62
CA ASP A 58 8.86 1.84 2.51
C ASP A 58 9.67 1.84 1.22
N VAL A 59 9.02 1.48 0.12
CA VAL A 59 9.45 1.81 -1.24
C VAL A 59 8.95 3.18 -1.64
N ILE A 60 9.67 3.80 -2.58
CA ILE A 60 9.39 5.15 -3.04
C ILE A 60 9.04 5.13 -4.52
N TYR A 61 7.89 5.70 -4.86
CA TYR A 61 7.46 5.94 -6.22
C TYR A 61 7.52 7.42 -6.55
N THR A 62 8.19 7.77 -7.65
CA THR A 62 8.08 9.12 -8.23
C THR A 62 6.86 9.16 -9.13
N VAL A 63 6.01 10.17 -8.94
CA VAL A 63 4.74 10.33 -9.63
C VAL A 63 4.63 11.70 -10.31
N HIS A 64 3.99 11.70 -11.47
CA HIS A 64 3.51 12.92 -12.12
C HIS A 64 2.01 13.02 -11.94
N HIS A 65 1.56 14.08 -11.26
CA HIS A 65 0.14 14.39 -11.12
C HIS A 65 -0.42 14.87 -12.46
N ILE A 66 -1.29 14.06 -13.07
CA ILE A 66 -2.00 14.40 -14.32
C ILE A 66 -3.21 15.27 -14.00
N CYS A 67 -3.97 14.87 -12.97
CA CYS A 67 -5.14 15.59 -12.50
C CYS A 67 -5.22 15.47 -10.97
N ILE A 68 -5.46 16.60 -10.29
CA ILE A 68 -5.61 16.65 -8.83
C ILE A 68 -7.08 16.93 -8.53
N TYR A 69 -7.74 15.98 -7.88
CA TYR A 69 -9.15 16.07 -7.50
C TYR A 69 -9.32 16.63 -6.09
N LYS A 70 -8.35 16.36 -5.20
CA LYS A 70 -8.33 16.85 -3.82
C LYS A 70 -6.90 17.13 -3.39
N LYS A 71 -6.71 18.25 -2.69
CA LYS A 71 -5.48 18.60 -1.97
C LYS A 71 -5.82 19.52 -0.79
N PRO A 72 -5.00 19.55 0.28
CA PRO A 72 -5.19 20.50 1.36
C PRO A 72 -5.10 21.95 0.86
N ALA A 73 -5.89 22.85 1.45
CA ALA A 73 -6.00 24.24 1.01
C ALA A 73 -4.67 25.00 1.08
N ASN A 74 -3.84 24.69 2.08
CA ASN A 74 -2.53 25.29 2.32
C ASN A 74 -1.41 24.70 1.44
N VAL A 75 -1.68 23.64 0.67
CA VAL A 75 -0.68 22.99 -0.18
C VAL A 75 -0.76 23.54 -1.61
N ARG A 76 0.29 24.21 -2.09
CA ARG A 76 0.36 24.71 -3.47
C ARG A 76 0.57 23.59 -4.49
N LYS A 77 1.46 22.63 -4.17
CA LYS A 77 1.83 21.52 -5.05
C LYS A 77 1.95 20.24 -4.22
N LEU A 78 1.35 19.15 -4.69
CA LEU A 78 1.49 17.83 -4.06
C LEU A 78 2.91 17.28 -4.25
N SER A 79 3.34 16.44 -3.31
CA SER A 79 4.63 15.74 -3.39
C SER A 79 4.66 14.85 -4.63
N SER A 80 5.76 14.89 -5.38
CA SER A 80 6.03 13.93 -6.45
C SER A 80 6.46 12.56 -5.92
N PHE A 81 6.55 12.37 -4.61
CA PHE A 81 6.95 11.10 -4.00
C PHE A 81 5.78 10.48 -3.24
N VAL A 82 5.54 9.19 -3.51
CA VAL A 82 4.58 8.34 -2.81
C VAL A 82 5.36 7.23 -2.12
N PHE A 83 5.10 7.06 -0.83
CA PHE A 83 5.71 6.04 0.02
C PHE A 83 4.66 4.96 0.30
N THR A 84 5.08 3.72 0.23
CA THR A 84 4.24 2.56 0.60
C THR A 84 5.14 1.46 1.11
N PRO A 85 4.68 0.60 2.03
CA PRO A 85 5.46 -0.55 2.48
C PRO A 85 5.91 -1.41 1.30
N SER A 86 7.09 -2.02 1.40
CA SER A 86 7.63 -2.89 0.35
C SER A 86 6.96 -4.26 0.30
N SER A 87 6.28 -4.68 1.38
CA SER A 87 5.59 -5.97 1.50
C SER A 87 4.07 -5.85 1.43
N ASP A 88 3.47 -6.74 0.63
CA ASP A 88 2.02 -6.90 0.53
C ASP A 88 1.37 -7.28 1.88
N GLY A 89 2.11 -8.00 2.74
CA GLY A 89 1.66 -8.37 4.09
C GLY A 89 1.49 -7.15 5.02
N LEU A 90 2.15 -6.04 4.70
CA LEU A 90 2.00 -4.74 5.37
C LEU A 90 1.18 -3.74 4.53
N CYS A 91 0.36 -4.24 3.60
CA CYS A 91 -0.47 -3.43 2.70
C CYS A 91 0.34 -2.57 1.72
N GLY A 92 1.53 -3.04 1.35
CA GLY A 92 2.32 -2.48 0.27
C GLY A 92 1.58 -2.48 -1.06
N LEU A 93 1.77 -1.42 -1.85
CA LEU A 93 1.20 -1.31 -3.19
C LEU A 93 2.30 -1.51 -4.24
N ARG A 94 2.09 -2.49 -5.12
CA ARG A 94 2.96 -2.70 -6.28
C ARG A 94 2.41 -1.97 -7.49
N MET A 95 3.06 -0.87 -7.86
CA MET A 95 2.71 -0.07 -9.03
C MET A 95 3.76 -0.21 -10.14
N GLU A 96 3.32 -0.14 -11.39
CA GLU A 96 4.19 -0.25 -12.56
C GLU A 96 4.62 1.13 -13.06
N VAL A 97 5.91 1.28 -13.38
CA VAL A 97 6.43 2.47 -14.05
C VAL A 97 5.79 2.62 -15.42
N GLY A 98 5.36 3.84 -15.75
CA GLY A 98 4.68 4.18 -17.00
C GLY A 98 3.16 3.99 -16.99
N ARG A 99 2.60 3.34 -15.96
CA ARG A 99 1.14 3.21 -15.79
C ARG A 99 0.54 4.40 -15.05
N GLU A 100 -0.76 4.59 -15.27
CA GLU A 100 -1.56 5.58 -14.59
C GLU A 100 -2.44 4.93 -13.50
N TYR A 101 -2.56 5.62 -12.37
CA TYR A 101 -3.37 5.17 -11.24
C TYR A 101 -4.16 6.33 -10.66
N LEU A 102 -5.35 6.03 -10.11
CA LEU A 102 -6.06 6.95 -9.24
C LEU A 102 -5.63 6.65 -7.80
N LEU A 103 -4.89 7.58 -7.20
CA LEU A 103 -4.39 7.43 -5.84
C LEU A 103 -5.12 8.38 -4.89
N SER A 104 -5.42 7.87 -3.71
CA SER A 104 -5.88 8.61 -2.54
C SER A 104 -4.91 8.34 -1.41
N GLY A 105 -4.39 9.38 -0.78
CA GLY A 105 -3.36 9.23 0.24
C GLY A 105 -3.50 10.22 1.39
N MET A 106 -2.75 9.94 2.45
CA MET A 106 -2.56 10.85 3.58
C MET A 106 -1.27 11.65 3.38
N SER A 107 -1.27 12.89 3.84
CA SER A 107 -0.07 13.73 3.85
C SER A 107 0.67 13.47 5.16
N LEU A 108 1.99 13.26 5.13
CA LEU A 108 2.80 12.94 6.32
C LEU A 108 2.92 14.09 7.35
N LEU A 109 2.07 15.12 7.26
CA LEU A 109 1.87 16.12 8.32
C LEU A 109 0.89 15.55 9.36
N GLY A 110 1.32 14.50 10.06
CA GLY A 110 0.61 13.92 11.20
C GLY A 110 -0.11 12.59 10.90
N CYS A 111 0.63 11.49 10.80
CA CYS A 111 0.01 10.16 10.82
C CYS A 111 -0.20 9.72 12.27
N SER A 112 -1.43 9.91 12.76
CA SER A 112 -1.99 9.07 13.81
C SER A 112 -2.56 7.82 13.13
N ILE A 113 -1.94 6.68 13.38
CA ILE A 113 -2.42 5.35 12.98
C ILE A 113 -3.89 5.22 13.43
N ARG A 114 -4.84 5.07 12.50
CA ARG A 114 -6.15 4.51 12.83
C ARG A 114 -6.66 3.54 11.77
N LYS A 115 -7.06 2.37 12.27
CA LYS A 115 -7.86 1.33 11.62
C LYS A 115 -9.28 1.85 11.37
#